data_AF-Q2HNZ7-F1
#
_entry.id   AF-Q2HNZ7-F1
#
_cell.length_a   1.000
_cell.length_b   1.000
_cell.length_c   1.000
_cell.angle_alpha   90.00
_cell.angle_beta   90.00
_cell.angle_gamma   90.00
#
_symmetry.space_group_name_H-M   'P 1'
#
loop_
_entity.id
_entity.type
_entity.pdbx_description
1 polymer ?
#
loop_
_entity_poly.entity_id
_entity_poly.type
_entity_poly.pdbx_seq_one_letter_code
_entity_poly.pdbx_strand_id
1 'polypeptide(L)'
;LILDDVWSEDRELWLQLNSLLMEGAKGSMVIVTTRSQKVAKIMGTEPPLFLKGMDVETSWKLFCRFAFDREKEPNDLELVAIGRDIVKKCSGVPLAIRTIGSLLYSRNLGRSDWIYFRDVEFSKIDPQKDEIFAILKLSYDHLPSPLKNCFSYCSLFPKGFMFEKSTLIQLWVAEGFIRST
;
A
#
# COMPACT_ATOMS: atom_id res chain seq x y z
N LEU A 1 18.18 -6.20 -15.18
CA LEU A 1 18.27 -6.33 -13.70
C LEU A 1 17.34 -5.30 -13.08
N ILE A 2 16.68 -5.61 -11.96
CA ILE A 2 15.85 -4.65 -11.21
C ILE A 2 16.37 -4.59 -9.77
N LEU A 3 16.73 -3.40 -9.31
CA LEU A 3 17.13 -3.12 -7.93
C LEU A 3 15.96 -2.42 -7.23
N ASP A 4 15.27 -3.14 -6.35
CA ASP A 4 14.03 -2.68 -5.72
C ASP A 4 14.29 -2.05 -4.33
N ASP A 5 13.54 -0.98 -4.00
CA ASP A 5 13.54 -0.26 -2.72
C ASP A 5 14.93 0.17 -2.23
N VAL A 6 15.71 0.86 -3.07
CA VAL A 6 17.08 1.28 -2.73
C VAL A 6 17.10 2.60 -1.92
N TRP A 7 17.88 2.63 -0.83
CA TRP A 7 17.94 3.76 0.11
C TRP A 7 19.33 4.39 0.29
N SER A 8 20.42 3.73 -0.13
CA SER A 8 21.77 4.25 0.11
C SER A 8 22.03 5.52 -0.73
N GLU A 9 22.40 6.59 -0.05
CA GLU A 9 22.82 7.87 -0.65
C GLU A 9 24.35 8.00 -0.77
N ASP A 10 25.07 6.91 -0.50
CA ASP A 10 26.53 6.86 -0.66
C ASP A 10 26.88 6.68 -2.14
N ARG A 11 27.46 7.72 -2.71
CA ARG A 11 27.88 7.75 -4.12
C ARG A 11 29.05 6.80 -4.39
N GLU A 12 29.96 6.60 -3.45
CA GLU A 12 31.13 5.76 -3.66
C GLU A 12 30.72 4.28 -3.72
N LEU A 13 29.82 3.87 -2.83
CA LEU A 13 29.18 2.55 -2.90
C LEU A 13 28.48 2.33 -4.24
N TRP A 14 27.81 3.36 -4.79
CA TRP A 14 27.21 3.25 -6.11
C TRP A 14 28.26 3.11 -7.23
N LEU A 15 29.35 3.87 -7.21
CA LEU A 15 30.41 3.75 -8.22
C LEU A 15 31.03 2.34 -8.23
N GLN A 16 31.22 1.75 -7.05
CA GLN A 16 31.69 0.37 -6.90
C GLN A 16 30.68 -0.65 -7.43
N LEU A 17 29.38 -0.48 -7.15
CA LEU A 17 28.36 -1.36 -7.70
C LEU A 17 28.24 -1.20 -9.22
N ASN A 18 28.29 0.02 -9.73
CA ASN A 18 28.16 0.32 -11.14
C ASN A 18 29.27 -0.34 -11.96
N SER A 19 30.52 -0.35 -11.47
CA SER A 19 31.62 -1.01 -12.17
C SER A 19 31.37 -2.51 -12.41
N LEU A 20 30.68 -3.17 -11.47
CA LEU A 20 30.28 -4.57 -11.60
C LEU A 20 29.12 -4.77 -12.58
N LEU A 21 28.27 -3.76 -12.77
CA LEU A 21 27.09 -3.84 -13.63
C LEU A 21 27.39 -3.48 -15.09
N MET A 22 28.56 -2.92 -15.39
CA MET A 22 28.96 -2.49 -16.74
C MET A 22 29.37 -3.64 -17.67
N GLU A 23 29.47 -4.87 -17.19
CA GLU A 23 29.82 -6.04 -18.01
C GLU A 23 28.64 -6.63 -18.81
N GLY A 24 27.44 -6.00 -18.72
CA GLY A 24 26.26 -6.45 -19.46
C GLY A 24 26.41 -6.36 -20.98
N ALA A 25 25.79 -7.31 -21.70
CA ALA A 25 25.72 -7.27 -23.17
C ALA A 25 24.98 -6.01 -23.66
N LYS A 26 25.29 -5.56 -24.89
CA LYS A 26 24.62 -4.40 -25.51
C LYS A 26 23.10 -4.54 -25.45
N GLY A 27 22.41 -3.51 -24.95
CA GLY A 27 20.97 -3.50 -24.74
C GLY A 27 20.52 -3.94 -23.35
N SER A 28 21.46 -4.36 -22.48
CA SER A 28 21.17 -4.61 -21.07
C SER A 28 20.77 -3.33 -20.36
N MET A 29 19.80 -3.45 -19.45
CA MET A 29 19.29 -2.34 -18.64
C MET A 29 19.18 -2.75 -17.17
N VAL A 30 19.52 -1.81 -16.30
CA VAL A 30 19.27 -1.86 -14.86
C VAL A 30 18.18 -0.85 -14.53
N ILE A 31 17.13 -1.29 -13.86
CA ILE A 31 16.06 -0.42 -13.36
C ILE A 31 16.20 -0.33 -11.85
N VAL A 32 16.21 0.88 -11.31
CA VAL A 32 16.25 1.12 -9.86
C VAL A 32 14.93 1.73 -9.43
N THR A 33 14.32 1.19 -8.37
CA THR A 33 13.17 1.80 -7.71
C THR A 33 13.61 2.38 -6.37
N THR A 34 13.18 3.61 -6.07
CA THR A 34 13.51 4.29 -4.82
C THR A 34 12.46 5.35 -4.50
N ARG A 35 12.36 5.69 -3.21
CA ARG A 35 11.55 6.82 -2.74
C ARG A 35 12.39 8.09 -2.56
N SER A 36 13.72 7.99 -2.59
CA SER A 36 14.61 9.14 -2.43
C SER A 36 14.98 9.73 -3.79
N GLN A 37 14.61 10.99 -4.00
CA GLN A 37 15.03 11.73 -5.19
C GLN A 37 16.56 11.87 -5.26
N LYS A 38 17.23 11.92 -4.10
CA LYS A 38 18.69 12.00 -4.03
C LYS A 38 19.33 10.70 -4.51
N VAL A 39 18.82 9.55 -4.06
CA VAL A 39 19.24 8.24 -4.57
C VAL A 39 19.03 8.15 -6.08
N ALA A 40 17.87 8.58 -6.59
CA ALA A 40 17.59 8.58 -8.02
C ALA A 40 18.57 9.43 -8.83
N LYS A 41 18.99 10.59 -8.30
CA LYS A 41 20.02 11.45 -8.92
C LYS A 41 21.43 10.86 -8.85
N ILE A 42 21.76 10.14 -7.78
CA ILE A 42 23.06 9.48 -7.62
C ILE A 42 23.19 8.31 -8.59
N MET A 43 22.14 7.48 -8.70
CA MET A 43 22.18 6.24 -9.49
C MET A 43 21.76 6.40 -10.94
N GLY A 44 20.95 7.40 -11.26
CA GLY A 44 20.37 7.57 -12.59
C GLY A 44 21.41 7.94 -13.64
N THR A 45 21.43 7.18 -14.73
CA THR A 45 22.10 7.57 -15.99
C THR A 45 21.18 8.37 -16.92
N GLU A 46 19.87 8.34 -16.64
CA GLU A 46 18.80 9.02 -17.37
C GLU A 46 17.92 9.81 -16.38
N PRO A 47 17.13 10.79 -16.84
CA PRO A 47 16.18 11.50 -16.00
C PRO A 47 15.25 10.53 -15.26
N PRO A 48 15.04 10.70 -13.94
CA PRO A 48 14.21 9.77 -13.18
C PRO A 48 12.74 9.83 -13.60
N LEU A 49 12.12 8.65 -13.72
CA LEU A 49 10.69 8.54 -13.92
C LEU A 49 9.95 8.71 -12.58
N PHE A 50 9.33 9.87 -12.39
CA PHE A 50 8.48 10.12 -11.23
C PHE A 50 7.11 9.47 -11.41
N LEU A 51 6.82 8.45 -10.60
CA LEU A 51 5.50 7.83 -10.57
C LEU A 51 4.48 8.81 -9.99
N LYS A 52 3.41 9.04 -10.74
CA LYS A 52 2.25 9.85 -10.31
C LYS A 52 1.15 8.94 -9.77
N GLY A 53 0.25 9.52 -8.97
CA GLY A 53 -1.00 8.85 -8.61
C GLY A 53 -1.84 8.49 -9.84
N MET A 54 -2.71 7.51 -9.68
CA MET A 54 -3.67 7.10 -10.69
C MET A 54 -4.66 8.24 -11.00
N ASP A 55 -5.13 8.32 -12.24
CA ASP A 55 -6.22 9.23 -12.58
C ASP A 55 -7.53 8.82 -11.89
N VAL A 56 -8.51 9.72 -11.91
CA VAL A 56 -9.77 9.56 -11.19
C VAL A 56 -10.53 8.29 -11.62
N GLU A 57 -10.54 7.99 -12.91
CA GLU A 57 -11.36 6.89 -13.43
C GLU A 57 -10.68 5.54 -13.22
N THR A 58 -9.36 5.47 -13.39
CA THR A 58 -8.60 4.25 -13.04
C THR A 58 -8.62 4.02 -11.51
N SER A 59 -8.58 5.08 -10.70
CA SER A 59 -8.73 5.00 -9.25
C SER A 59 -10.09 4.46 -8.85
N TRP A 60 -11.16 4.94 -9.50
CA TRP A 60 -12.52 4.45 -9.28
C TRP A 60 -12.66 2.97 -9.64
N LYS A 61 -12.15 2.55 -10.80
CA LYS A 61 -12.15 1.13 -11.19
C LYS A 61 -11.42 0.24 -10.19
N LEU A 62 -10.26 0.69 -9.70
CA LEU A 62 -9.52 -0.02 -8.66
C LEU A 62 -10.33 -0.12 -7.37
N PHE A 63 -10.98 0.97 -6.96
CA PHE A 63 -11.84 0.97 -5.79
C PHE A 63 -12.99 -0.02 -5.93
N CYS A 64 -13.72 0.02 -7.05
CA CYS A 64 -14.85 -0.89 -7.30
C CYS A 64 -14.45 -2.36 -7.20
N ARG A 65 -13.25 -2.69 -7.70
CA ARG A 65 -12.69 -4.05 -7.62
C ARG A 65 -12.58 -4.57 -6.19
N PHE A 66 -12.28 -3.69 -5.23
CA PHE A 66 -12.05 -4.08 -3.83
C PHE A 66 -13.22 -3.75 -2.90
N ALA A 67 -14.12 -2.84 -3.29
CA ALA A 67 -15.24 -2.38 -2.48
C ALA A 67 -16.55 -3.12 -2.76
N PHE A 68 -16.72 -3.72 -3.95
CA PHE A 68 -17.97 -4.35 -4.37
C PHE A 68 -17.77 -5.80 -4.79
N ASP A 69 -18.83 -6.60 -4.59
CA ASP A 69 -18.85 -7.99 -5.03
C ASP A 69 -18.79 -8.10 -6.57
N ARG A 70 -18.11 -9.12 -7.09
CA ARG A 70 -17.93 -9.39 -8.53
C ARG A 70 -17.24 -8.28 -9.33
N GLU A 71 -16.54 -7.37 -8.67
CA GLU A 71 -15.78 -6.27 -9.31
C GLU A 71 -16.64 -5.33 -10.17
N LYS A 72 -17.96 -5.26 -9.91
CA LYS A 72 -18.91 -4.43 -10.68
C LYS A 72 -19.37 -3.21 -9.88
N GLU A 73 -19.50 -2.09 -10.60
CA GLU A 73 -20.08 -0.87 -10.06
C GLU A 73 -21.55 -1.13 -9.64
N PRO A 74 -21.97 -0.67 -8.46
CA PRO A 74 -23.34 -0.84 -8.02
C PRO A 74 -24.29 0.04 -8.84
N ASN A 75 -25.53 -0.42 -9.03
CA ASN A 75 -26.59 0.38 -9.66
C ASN A 75 -27.09 1.54 -8.76
N ASP A 76 -26.66 1.59 -7.51
CA ASP A 76 -26.99 2.66 -6.56
C ASP A 76 -26.13 3.90 -6.83
N LEU A 77 -26.71 4.88 -7.53
CA LEU A 77 -26.03 6.13 -7.91
C LEU A 77 -25.54 6.97 -6.72
N GLU A 78 -26.24 6.95 -5.59
CA GLU A 78 -25.79 7.70 -4.40
C GLU A 78 -24.60 7.00 -3.75
N LEU A 79 -24.61 5.65 -3.71
CA LEU A 79 -23.48 4.87 -3.23
C LEU A 79 -22.24 5.10 -4.10
N VAL A 80 -22.43 5.18 -5.43
CA VAL A 80 -21.39 5.57 -6.38
C VAL A 80 -20.85 6.97 -6.06
N ALA A 81 -21.72 7.95 -5.83
CA ALA A 81 -21.31 9.31 -5.50
C ALA A 81 -20.47 9.36 -4.21
N ILE A 82 -20.93 8.70 -3.13
CA ILE A 82 -20.20 8.60 -1.86
C ILE A 82 -18.84 7.92 -2.06
N GLY A 83 -18.81 6.80 -2.79
CA GLY A 83 -17.58 6.09 -3.11
C GLY A 83 -16.59 6.95 -3.88
N ARG A 84 -17.04 7.69 -4.89
CA ARG A 84 -16.17 8.58 -5.67
C ARG A 84 -15.59 9.71 -4.80
N ASP A 85 -16.32 10.22 -3.83
CA ASP A 85 -15.79 11.21 -2.88
C ASP A 85 -14.73 10.62 -1.95
N ILE A 86 -14.90 9.37 -1.52
CA ILE A 86 -13.89 8.63 -0.75
C ILE A 86 -12.63 8.40 -1.60
N VAL A 87 -12.78 8.01 -2.86
CA VAL A 87 -11.64 7.75 -3.76
C VAL A 87 -10.84 9.02 -4.05
N LYS A 88 -11.51 10.17 -4.23
CA LYS A 88 -10.82 11.46 -4.42
C LYS A 88 -9.88 11.78 -3.27
N LYS A 89 -10.30 11.50 -2.03
CA LYS A 89 -9.50 11.67 -0.81
C LYS A 89 -8.37 10.64 -0.65
N CYS A 90 -8.24 9.65 -1.55
CA CYS A 90 -7.10 8.73 -1.58
C CYS A 90 -5.97 9.21 -2.50
N SER A 91 -6.13 10.39 -3.12
CA SER A 91 -5.09 11.07 -3.91
C SER A 91 -4.45 10.21 -5.02
N GLY A 92 -5.21 9.26 -5.58
CA GLY A 92 -4.74 8.35 -6.62
C GLY A 92 -3.71 7.32 -6.16
N VAL A 93 -3.49 7.15 -4.85
CA VAL A 93 -2.52 6.18 -4.31
C VAL A 93 -3.13 4.78 -4.35
N PRO A 94 -2.59 3.83 -5.15
CA PRO A 94 -3.22 2.51 -5.34
C PRO A 94 -3.38 1.73 -4.04
N LEU A 95 -2.39 1.82 -3.14
CA LEU A 95 -2.42 1.14 -1.85
C LEU A 95 -3.52 1.69 -0.94
N ALA A 96 -3.72 3.02 -0.91
CA ALA A 96 -4.79 3.65 -0.13
C ALA A 96 -6.16 3.22 -0.66
N ILE A 97 -6.36 3.32 -1.97
CA ILE A 97 -7.62 2.96 -2.65
C ILE A 97 -7.99 1.50 -2.36
N ARG A 98 -7.05 0.57 -2.56
CA ARG A 98 -7.26 -0.84 -2.26
C ARG A 98 -7.63 -1.06 -0.79
N THR A 99 -6.89 -0.43 0.11
CA THR A 99 -7.09 -0.60 1.56
C THR A 99 -8.49 -0.14 1.99
N ILE A 100 -8.92 1.04 1.55
CA ILE A 100 -10.25 1.56 1.89
C ILE A 100 -11.36 0.75 1.20
N GLY A 101 -11.18 0.37 -0.06
CA GLY A 101 -12.13 -0.50 -0.76
C GLY A 101 -12.34 -1.81 0.00
N SER A 102 -11.26 -2.51 0.34
CA SER A 102 -11.32 -3.76 1.10
C SER A 102 -11.92 -3.59 2.50
N LEU A 103 -11.62 -2.48 3.17
CA LEU A 103 -12.23 -2.15 4.46
C LEU A 103 -13.75 -2.03 4.33
N LEU A 104 -14.24 -1.24 3.38
CA LEU A 104 -15.68 -1.04 3.16
C LEU A 104 -16.39 -2.34 2.75
N TYR A 105 -15.75 -3.17 1.92
CA TYR A 105 -16.25 -4.49 1.57
C TYR A 105 -16.39 -5.40 2.80
N SER A 106 -15.34 -5.48 3.64
CA SER A 106 -15.33 -6.35 4.83
C SER A 106 -16.42 -6.04 5.86
N ARG A 107 -16.90 -4.79 5.88
CA ARG A 107 -17.93 -4.35 6.82
C ARG A 107 -19.36 -4.67 6.34
N ASN A 108 -19.57 -5.15 5.10
CA ASN A 108 -20.89 -5.47 4.52
C ASN A 108 -21.93 -4.36 4.72
N LEU A 109 -21.51 -3.12 4.54
CA LEU A 109 -22.22 -1.94 5.01
C LEU A 109 -23.27 -1.42 4.05
N GLY A 110 -24.38 -0.92 4.60
CA GLY A 110 -25.40 -0.19 3.85
C GLY A 110 -24.97 1.26 3.56
N ARG A 111 -25.80 1.99 2.82
CA ARG A 111 -25.53 3.40 2.43
C ARG A 111 -25.23 4.30 3.64
N SER A 112 -25.96 4.15 4.74
CA SER A 112 -25.80 4.96 5.97
C SER A 112 -24.39 4.88 6.54
N ASP A 113 -23.77 3.71 6.48
CA ASP A 113 -22.46 3.50 7.06
C ASP A 113 -21.35 4.04 6.15
N TRP A 114 -21.54 4.01 4.82
CA TRP A 114 -20.61 4.66 3.88
C TRP A 114 -20.60 6.18 4.09
N ILE A 115 -21.77 6.78 4.35
CA ILE A 115 -21.90 8.19 4.72
C ILE A 115 -21.15 8.45 6.03
N TYR A 116 -21.42 7.63 7.07
CA TYR A 116 -20.73 7.75 8.35
C TYR A 116 -19.21 7.63 8.21
N PHE A 117 -18.74 6.65 7.46
CA PHE A 117 -17.32 6.46 7.18
C PHE A 117 -16.72 7.70 6.51
N ARG A 118 -17.33 8.20 5.42
CA ARG A 118 -16.84 9.37 4.68
C ARG A 118 -16.78 10.63 5.54
N ASP A 119 -17.82 10.86 6.35
CA ASP A 119 -18.06 12.14 7.03
C ASP A 119 -17.48 12.19 8.43
N VAL A 120 -17.27 11.03 9.08
CA VAL A 120 -16.82 10.95 10.48
C VAL A 120 -15.47 10.27 10.63
N GLU A 121 -15.27 9.09 10.06
CA GLU A 121 -14.03 8.32 10.27
C GLU A 121 -12.93 8.83 9.34
N PHE A 122 -13.24 8.88 8.05
CA PHE A 122 -12.31 9.26 6.99
C PHE A 122 -12.05 10.76 6.93
N SER A 123 -12.97 11.60 7.42
CA SER A 123 -12.78 13.04 7.53
C SER A 123 -11.71 13.45 8.55
N LYS A 124 -11.40 12.57 9.52
CA LYS A 124 -10.36 12.80 10.53
C LYS A 124 -8.94 12.57 10.02
N ILE A 125 -8.79 12.02 8.81
CA ILE A 125 -7.48 11.83 8.18
C ILE A 125 -6.99 13.20 7.69
N ASP A 126 -5.91 13.68 8.31
CA ASP A 126 -5.24 14.92 7.93
C ASP A 126 -4.41 14.71 6.65
N PRO A 127 -4.72 15.42 5.55
CA PRO A 127 -3.96 15.33 4.30
C PRO A 127 -2.50 15.78 4.43
N GLN A 128 -2.16 16.58 5.46
CA GLN A 128 -0.81 17.13 5.63
C GLN A 128 0.16 16.19 6.37
N LYS A 129 -0.33 15.08 6.95
CA LYS A 129 0.51 14.12 7.71
C LYS A 129 0.39 12.72 7.12
N ASP A 130 1.43 12.28 6.40
CA ASP A 130 1.62 10.92 5.90
C ASP A 130 0.29 10.20 5.59
N GLU A 131 -0.45 10.75 4.61
CA GLU A 131 -1.83 10.38 4.26
C GLU A 131 -2.03 8.85 4.17
N ILE A 132 -1.04 8.13 3.62
CA ILE A 132 -1.05 6.68 3.52
C ILE A 132 -0.98 5.99 4.89
N PHE A 133 -0.18 6.48 5.82
CA PHE A 133 -0.05 5.88 7.16
C PHE A 133 -1.36 6.02 7.94
N ALA A 134 -2.01 7.18 7.86
CA ALA A 134 -3.31 7.38 8.49
C ALA A 134 -4.38 6.43 7.93
N ILE A 135 -4.38 6.19 6.61
CA ILE A 135 -5.28 5.22 5.96
C ILE A 135 -4.98 3.78 6.39
N LEU A 136 -3.71 3.39 6.44
CA LEU A 136 -3.30 2.07 6.90
C LEU A 136 -3.64 1.86 8.38
N LYS A 137 -3.46 2.89 9.21
CA LYS A 137 -3.86 2.87 10.62
C LYS A 137 -5.37 2.70 10.77
N LEU A 138 -6.17 3.44 9.99
CA LEU A 138 -7.63 3.28 10.02
C LEU A 138 -8.03 1.84 9.72
N SER A 139 -7.44 1.22 8.68
CA SER A 139 -7.64 -0.19 8.37
C SER A 139 -7.26 -1.11 9.53
N TYR A 140 -6.10 -0.88 10.15
CA TYR A 140 -5.66 -1.61 11.34
C TYR A 140 -6.64 -1.46 12.51
N ASP A 141 -7.13 -0.26 12.79
CA ASP A 141 -8.05 0.04 13.89
C ASP A 141 -9.39 -0.71 13.72
N HIS A 142 -9.79 -1.03 12.48
CA HIS A 142 -10.96 -1.84 12.18
C HIS A 142 -10.72 -3.36 12.17
N LEU A 143 -9.48 -3.84 12.31
CA LEU A 143 -9.24 -5.28 12.42
C LEU A 143 -9.84 -5.86 13.70
N PRO A 144 -10.41 -7.08 13.65
CA PRO A 144 -10.73 -7.86 14.84
C PRO A 144 -9.54 -7.97 15.79
N SER A 145 -9.79 -7.96 17.11
CA SER A 145 -8.72 -7.95 18.13
C SER A 145 -7.66 -9.06 17.97
N PRO A 146 -8.00 -10.33 17.66
CA PRO A 146 -6.97 -11.35 17.42
C PRO A 146 -6.05 -11.03 16.24
N LEU A 147 -6.61 -10.45 15.17
CA LEU A 147 -5.86 -10.10 13.95
C LEU A 147 -4.94 -8.89 14.16
N LYS A 148 -5.31 -7.96 15.06
CA LYS A 148 -4.43 -6.86 15.46
C LYS A 148 -3.13 -7.36 16.07
N ASN A 149 -3.21 -8.34 16.97
CA ASN A 149 -2.04 -8.95 17.60
C ASN A 149 -1.19 -9.71 16.58
N CYS A 150 -1.80 -10.51 15.71
CA CYS A 150 -1.08 -11.19 14.64
C CYS A 150 -0.33 -10.22 13.72
N PHE A 151 -0.98 -9.12 13.32
CA PHE A 151 -0.37 -8.13 12.44
C PHE A 151 0.74 -7.34 13.13
N SER A 152 0.54 -6.88 14.37
CA SER A 152 1.54 -6.11 15.11
C SER A 152 2.77 -6.95 15.46
N TYR A 153 2.62 -8.26 15.64
CA TYR A 153 3.74 -9.17 15.86
C TYR A 153 4.78 -9.13 14.74
N CYS A 154 4.34 -8.93 13.49
CA CYS A 154 5.25 -8.82 12.34
C CYS A 154 6.22 -7.62 12.46
N SER A 155 5.91 -6.61 13.28
CA SER A 155 6.78 -5.44 13.51
C SER A 155 8.02 -5.75 14.34
N LEU A 156 8.08 -6.91 15.01
CA LEU A 156 9.26 -7.36 15.75
C LEU A 156 10.40 -7.83 14.82
N PHE A 157 10.12 -8.01 13.53
CA PHE A 157 11.08 -8.47 12.54
C PHE A 157 11.68 -7.31 11.75
N PRO A 158 12.90 -7.47 11.22
CA PRO A 158 13.52 -6.45 10.38
C PRO A 158 12.67 -6.08 9.16
N LYS A 159 12.83 -4.85 8.67
CA LYS A 159 12.19 -4.40 7.43
C LYS A 159 12.56 -5.35 6.27
N GLY A 160 11.55 -5.81 5.54
CA GLY A 160 11.72 -6.72 4.40
C GLY A 160 11.94 -8.18 4.79
N PHE A 161 11.72 -8.56 6.05
CA PHE A 161 11.79 -9.95 6.47
C PHE A 161 10.79 -10.82 5.69
N MET A 162 11.29 -11.92 5.12
CA MET A 162 10.51 -12.87 4.36
C MET A 162 9.98 -13.95 5.29
N PHE A 163 8.67 -13.91 5.57
CA PHE A 163 8.02 -14.91 6.38
C PHE A 163 7.69 -16.16 5.57
N GLU A 164 8.11 -17.31 6.07
CA GLU A 164 7.54 -18.59 5.67
C GLU A 164 6.19 -18.76 6.38
N LYS A 165 5.14 -19.04 5.61
CA LYS A 165 3.74 -18.97 6.10
C LYS A 165 3.52 -19.89 7.31
N SER A 166 4.03 -21.13 7.27
CA SER A 166 3.79 -22.08 8.36
C SER A 166 4.52 -21.66 9.64
N THR A 167 5.75 -21.15 9.52
CA THR A 167 6.51 -20.56 10.63
C THR A 167 5.75 -19.38 11.26
N LEU A 168 5.23 -18.44 10.46
CA LEU A 168 4.50 -17.28 11.01
C LEU A 168 3.23 -17.71 11.76
N ILE A 169 2.50 -18.70 11.24
CA ILE A 169 1.33 -19.26 11.92
C ILE A 169 1.72 -19.92 13.24
N GLN A 170 2.80 -20.71 13.27
CA GLN A 170 3.30 -21.35 14.50
C GLN A 170 3.70 -20.32 15.56
N LEU A 171 4.34 -19.22 15.16
CA LEU A 171 4.68 -18.12 16.07
C LEU A 171 3.42 -17.49 16.66
N TRP A 172 2.39 -17.22 15.85
CA TRP A 172 1.12 -16.70 16.36
C TRP A 172 0.37 -17.67 17.29
N VAL A 173 0.50 -18.97 17.07
CA VAL A 173 -0.05 -20.00 17.99
C VAL A 173 0.74 -20.04 19.29
N ALA A 174 2.07 -19.98 19.23
CA ALA A 174 2.95 -19.99 20.40
C ALA A 174 2.70 -18.78 21.33
N GLU A 175 2.46 -17.60 20.75
CA GLU A 175 2.07 -16.38 21.48
C GLU A 175 0.60 -16.37 21.93
N GLY A 176 -0.17 -17.42 21.59
CA GLY A 176 -1.57 -17.55 21.97
C GLY A 176 -2.53 -16.60 21.24
N PHE A 177 -2.10 -15.97 20.14
CA PHE A 177 -2.96 -15.10 19.32
C PHE A 177 -4.00 -15.90 18.53
N ILE A 178 -3.62 -17.12 18.14
CA ILE A 178 -4.49 -18.06 17.44
C ILE A 178 -4.67 -19.29 18.33
N ARG A 179 -5.92 -19.68 18.56
CA ARG A 179 -6.23 -20.94 19.24
C ARG A 179 -6.15 -22.07 18.21
N SER A 180 -5.43 -23.13 18.52
CA SER A 180 -5.56 -24.38 17.76
C SER A 180 -6.99 -24.89 17.95
N THR A 181 -7.75 -24.93 16.86
CA THR A 181 -8.97 -25.75 16.79
C THR A 181 -8.61 -27.21 16.69
#